data_AF-A0A8C9R6E8-F1
#
_entry.id   AF-A0A8C9R6E8-F1
#
_cell.length_a   1.000
_cell.length_b   1.000
_cell.length_c   1.000
_cell.angle_alpha   90.00
_cell.angle_beta   90.00
_cell.angle_gamma   90.00
#
_symmetry.space_group_name_H-M   'P 1'
#
loop_
_entity.id
_entity.type
_entity.pdbx_description
1 polymer ?
#
loop_
_entity_poly.entity_id
_entity_poly.type
_entity_poly.pdbx_seq_one_letter_code
_entity_poly.pdbx_strand_id
1 'polypeptide(L)'
;MLTVFWFSPVLAEQNVKPQYMKALQDKVVGGSEAQPHAWPWQVSLQYQYLYFWYYHFCGGSLVRRGWVMTAAQCVDTTKTWRVVLGDHNIYVSEGTEQAIAVSNFYVHPNWNPNSLANG
;
A
#
# COMPACT_ATOMS: atom_id res chain seq x y z
N MET A 1 35.09 0.62 35.27
CA MET A 1 34.62 -0.70 34.82
C MET A 1 33.33 -0.98 35.57
N LEU A 2 32.12 -1.09 35.01
CA LEU A 2 31.59 -1.08 33.64
C LEU A 2 30.26 -0.32 33.73
N THR A 3 30.11 0.76 32.96
CA THR A 3 28.84 1.47 32.78
C THR A 3 27.99 0.69 31.78
N VAL A 4 26.86 0.14 32.22
CA VAL A 4 25.87 -0.47 31.34
C VAL A 4 25.14 0.66 30.62
N PHE A 5 25.47 0.86 29.34
CA PHE A 5 24.67 1.70 28.45
C PHE A 5 23.35 0.98 28.17
N TRP A 6 22.31 1.35 28.90
CA TRP A 6 20.94 1.08 28.48
C TRP A 6 20.72 1.87 27.20
N PHE A 7 20.82 1.19 26.05
CA PHE A 7 20.37 1.70 24.77
C PHE A 7 18.92 2.15 24.95
N SER A 8 18.67 3.43 24.62
CA SER A 8 17.36 4.04 24.65
C SER A 8 16.29 3.09 24.11
N PRO A 9 15.18 2.88 24.82
CA PRO A 9 14.02 2.33 24.16
C PRO A 9 13.59 3.43 23.18
N VAL A 10 13.90 3.25 21.90
CA VAL A 10 13.03 3.81 20.86
C VAL A 10 11.67 3.24 21.22
N LEU A 11 10.80 4.10 21.74
CA LEU A 11 9.41 3.79 22.01
C LEU A 11 8.82 3.41 20.66
N ALA A 12 8.81 2.11 20.37
CA ALA A 12 7.84 1.56 19.44
C ALA A 12 6.49 2.08 19.94
N GLU A 13 5.84 2.92 19.16
CA GLU A 13 4.48 3.37 19.42
C GLU A 13 3.55 2.14 19.33
N GLN A 14 3.51 1.36 20.41
CA GLN A 14 2.66 0.16 20.55
C GLN A 14 1.19 0.53 20.82
N ASN A 15 0.77 1.77 20.57
CA ASN A 15 -0.55 2.28 20.90
C ASN A 15 -1.37 2.74 19.68
N VAL A 16 -1.09 2.22 18.49
CA VAL A 16 -2.03 2.36 17.37
C VAL A 16 -3.19 1.39 17.60
N LYS A 17 -4.17 1.81 18.41
CA LYS A 17 -5.46 1.12 18.48
C LYS A 17 -6.13 1.24 17.11
N PRO A 18 -6.59 0.14 16.47
CA PRO A 18 -7.40 0.27 15.27
C PRO A 18 -8.68 1.02 15.68
N GLN A 19 -8.82 2.26 15.23
CA GLN A 19 -10.08 2.97 15.37
C GLN A 19 -11.05 2.34 14.38
N TYR A 20 -11.91 1.45 14.87
CA TYR A 20 -13.13 1.12 14.15
C TYR A 20 -13.96 2.40 14.10
N MET A 21 -14.01 3.01 12.91
CA MET A 21 -14.96 4.08 12.63
C MET A 21 -16.35 3.50 12.91
N LYS A 22 -16.92 3.87 14.05
CA LYS A 22 -18.33 3.64 14.34
C LYS A 22 -19.07 4.20 13.14
N ALA A 23 -19.74 3.33 12.38
CA ALA A 23 -20.44 3.71 11.16
C ALA A 23 -21.50 4.75 11.50
N LEU A 24 -21.11 6.03 11.48
CA LEU A 24 -22.04 7.13 11.35
C LEU A 24 -22.65 6.93 9.97
N GLN A 25 -23.96 6.71 9.99
CA GLN A 25 -24.82 6.40 8.85
C GLN A 25 -24.98 7.60 7.90
N ASP A 26 -23.89 8.26 7.55
CA ASP A 26 -23.86 9.18 6.42
C ASP A 26 -23.20 8.44 5.26
N LYS A 27 -24.01 8.08 4.26
CA LYS A 27 -23.47 7.60 2.99
C LYS A 27 -22.62 8.72 2.41
N VAL A 28 -21.31 8.56 2.48
CA VAL A 28 -20.35 9.48 1.87
C VAL A 28 -20.54 9.41 0.35
N VAL A 29 -21.23 10.38 -0.23
CA VAL A 29 -21.33 10.56 -1.68
C VAL A 29 -20.23 11.52 -2.10
N GLY A 30 -19.33 11.08 -2.99
CA GLY A 30 -18.24 11.91 -3.51
C GLY A 30 -16.97 11.97 -2.66
N GLY A 31 -16.99 11.46 -1.43
CA GLY A 31 -15.79 11.45 -0.58
C GLY A 31 -15.33 12.84 -0.14
N SER A 32 -14.23 12.86 0.60
CA SER A 32 -13.40 14.04 0.77
C SER A 32 -11.95 13.63 0.55
N GLU A 33 -11.11 14.58 0.18
CA GLU A 33 -9.67 14.35 0.14
C GLU A 33 -9.19 13.86 1.51
N ALA A 34 -8.35 12.82 1.52
CA ALA A 34 -7.74 12.36 2.76
C ALA A 34 -6.74 13.39 3.26
N GLN A 35 -6.50 13.44 4.57
CA GLN A 35 -5.34 14.20 5.06
C GLN A 35 -4.06 13.53 4.53
N PRO A 36 -3.06 14.29 4.08
CA PRO A 36 -1.81 13.72 3.59
C PRO A 36 -1.22 12.72 4.58
N HIS A 37 -0.90 11.53 4.07
CA HIS A 37 -0.30 10.42 4.82
C HIS A 37 -1.14 9.86 5.99
N ALA A 38 -2.45 10.16 6.07
CA ALA A 38 -3.34 9.60 7.10
C ALA A 38 -3.44 8.08 7.06
N TRP A 39 -3.20 7.48 5.88
CA TRP A 39 -3.24 6.04 5.64
C TRP A 39 -1.87 5.57 5.12
N PRO A 40 -0.85 5.47 5.99
CA PRO A 40 0.54 5.24 5.56
C PRO A 40 0.76 3.86 4.91
N TRP A 41 -0.18 2.93 5.09
CA TRP A 41 -0.16 1.63 4.44
C TRP A 41 -0.77 1.65 3.02
N GLN A 42 -1.42 2.73 2.59
CA GLN A 42 -2.01 2.81 1.26
C GLN A 42 -0.92 2.71 0.19
N VAL A 43 -1.16 1.86 -0.80
CA VAL A 43 -0.23 1.61 -1.91
C VAL A 43 -0.86 2.00 -3.23
N SER A 44 -0.07 2.65 -4.07
CA SER A 44 -0.31 2.82 -5.49
C SER A 44 0.43 1.73 -6.26
N LEU A 45 -0.29 0.77 -6.83
CA LEU A 45 0.27 -0.30 -7.65
C LEU A 45 0.31 0.15 -9.11
N GLN A 46 1.51 0.18 -9.67
CA GLN A 46 1.76 0.75 -10.99
C GLN A 46 2.48 -0.25 -11.90
N TYR A 47 2.08 -0.31 -13.17
CA TYR A 47 2.81 -1.09 -14.17
C TYR A 47 3.45 -0.18 -15.22
N GLN A 48 4.53 -0.66 -15.83
CA GLN A 48 5.21 0.02 -16.92
C GLN A 48 4.36 -0.03 -18.19
N TYR A 49 3.82 1.12 -18.61
CA TYR A 49 2.93 1.20 -19.76
C TYR A 49 3.72 1.41 -21.06
N LEU A 50 4.64 2.37 -21.08
CA LEU A 50 5.44 2.73 -22.26
C LEU A 50 6.83 3.22 -21.84
N TYR A 51 7.88 2.58 -22.34
CA TYR A 51 9.28 2.93 -22.05
C TYR A 51 9.52 3.18 -20.55
N PHE A 52 9.74 4.43 -20.13
CA PHE A 52 9.99 4.81 -18.74
C PHE A 52 8.75 5.31 -17.98
N TRP A 53 7.55 5.24 -18.59
CA TRP A 53 6.31 5.69 -17.98
C TRP A 53 5.58 4.56 -17.23
N TYR A 54 5.18 4.87 -16.00
CA TYR A 54 4.40 3.98 -15.15
C TYR A 54 3.00 4.53 -14.95
N TYR A 55 2.00 3.65 -14.99
CA TYR A 55 0.59 4.00 -14.83
C TYR A 55 0.03 3.38 -13.56
N HIS A 56 -0.65 4.19 -12.73
CA HIS A 56 -1.42 3.69 -11.59
C HIS A 56 -2.61 2.88 -12.08
N PHE A 57 -2.71 1.64 -11.61
CA PHE A 57 -3.76 0.71 -12.03
C PHE A 57 -4.67 0.29 -10.89
N CYS A 58 -4.10 -0.06 -9.74
CA CYS A 58 -4.83 -0.55 -8.58
C CYS A 58 -4.27 0.00 -7.28
N GLY A 59 -5.06 -0.12 -6.22
CA GLY A 59 -4.62 0.05 -4.85
C GLY A 59 -3.99 -1.21 -4.25
N GLY A 60 -3.44 -1.06 -3.06
CA GLY A 60 -3.02 -2.16 -2.20
C GLY A 60 -2.79 -1.68 -0.77
N SER A 61 -2.37 -2.59 0.09
CA SER A 61 -2.01 -2.26 1.47
C SER A 61 -0.68 -2.89 1.86
N LEU A 62 0.20 -2.09 2.46
CA LEU A 62 1.43 -2.58 3.08
C LEU A 62 1.07 -3.37 4.35
N VAL A 63 1.21 -4.69 4.30
CA VAL A 63 0.88 -5.58 5.43
C VAL A 63 2.09 -5.92 6.28
N ARG A 64 3.29 -5.85 5.70
CA ARG A 64 4.58 -5.89 6.39
C ARG A 64 5.67 -5.30 5.49
N ARG A 65 6.83 -4.96 6.05
CA ARG A 65 7.98 -4.49 5.25
C ARG A 65 8.27 -5.47 4.11
N GLY A 66 8.22 -4.98 2.88
CA GLY A 66 8.47 -5.78 1.67
C GLY A 66 7.28 -6.62 1.19
N TRP A 67 6.10 -6.49 1.79
CA TRP A 67 4.91 -7.24 1.37
C TRP A 67 3.67 -6.36 1.30
N VAL A 68 3.07 -6.35 0.13
CA VAL A 68 1.84 -5.65 -0.19
C VAL A 68 0.76 -6.68 -0.48
N MET A 69 -0.42 -6.45 0.07
CA MET A 69 -1.65 -7.18 -0.27
C MET A 69 -2.46 -6.37 -1.26
N THR A 70 -2.96 -7.02 -2.30
CA THR A 70 -3.86 -6.45 -3.32
C THR A 70 -4.77 -7.56 -3.85
N ALA A 71 -5.74 -7.21 -4.68
CA ALA A 71 -6.62 -8.21 -5.30
C ALA A 71 -5.89 -8.95 -6.43
N ALA A 72 -6.17 -10.25 -6.58
CA ALA A 72 -5.60 -11.08 -7.64
C ALA A 72 -5.85 -10.53 -9.05
N GLN A 73 -7.05 -9.98 -9.29
CA GLN A 73 -7.41 -9.36 -10.57
C GLN A 73 -6.59 -8.10 -10.91
N CYS A 74 -5.91 -7.50 -9.92
CA CYS A 74 -5.07 -6.33 -10.14
C CYS A 74 -3.69 -6.68 -10.71
N VAL A 75 -3.31 -7.95 -10.71
CA VAL A 75 -1.96 -8.40 -11.03
C VAL A 75 -1.94 -9.14 -12.36
N ASP A 76 -1.04 -8.72 -13.23
CA ASP A 76 -0.69 -9.41 -14.48
C ASP A 76 0.81 -9.69 -14.47
N THR A 77 1.21 -10.95 -14.31
CA THR A 77 2.62 -11.35 -14.19
C THR A 77 3.43 -11.15 -15.47
N THR A 78 2.78 -10.81 -16.60
CA THR A 78 3.47 -10.50 -17.86
C THR A 78 4.00 -9.06 -17.91
N LYS A 79 3.57 -8.20 -16.99
CA LYS A 79 3.97 -6.79 -16.92
C LYS A 79 5.07 -6.56 -15.89
N THR A 80 5.84 -5.49 -16.10
CA THR A 80 6.77 -4.96 -15.10
C THR A 80 5.99 -4.08 -14.13
N TRP A 81 6.11 -4.35 -12.83
CA TRP A 81 5.39 -3.64 -11.79
C TRP A 81 6.31 -2.92 -10.80
N ARG A 82 5.79 -1.82 -10.24
CA ARG A 82 6.31 -1.15 -9.06
C ARG A 82 5.19 -0.83 -8.09
N VAL A 83 5.56 -0.72 -6.82
CA VAL A 83 4.74 -0.24 -5.71
C VAL A 83 5.22 1.17 -5.37
N VAL A 84 4.29 2.11 -5.20
CA VAL A 84 4.58 3.44 -4.67
C VAL A 84 3.89 3.60 -3.32
N LEU A 85 4.70 3.92 -2.30
CA LEU A 85 4.30 4.18 -0.91
C LEU A 85 4.55 5.65 -0.57
N GLY A 86 3.82 6.18 0.41
CA GLY A 86 4.04 7.56 0.89
C GLY A 86 3.57 8.66 -0.08
N ASP A 87 2.80 8.29 -1.10
CA ASP A 87 2.20 9.17 -2.08
C ASP A 87 0.80 9.59 -1.60
N HIS A 88 0.44 10.86 -1.77
CA HIS A 88 -0.89 11.41 -1.52
C HIS A 88 -1.53 11.91 -2.82
N ASN A 89 -0.75 12.53 -3.71
CA ASN A 89 -1.21 12.98 -5.02
C ASN A 89 -0.39 12.37 -6.17
N ILE A 90 -0.96 11.34 -6.81
CA ILE A 90 -0.33 10.57 -7.90
C ILE A 90 0.11 11.39 -9.14
N TYR A 91 -0.30 12.65 -9.26
CA TYR A 91 0.03 13.53 -10.38
C TYR A 91 1.21 14.47 -10.10
N VAL A 92 1.68 14.53 -8.85
CA VAL A 92 2.74 15.44 -8.40
C VAL A 92 3.78 14.62 -7.65
N SER A 93 5.04 15.06 -7.67
CA SER A 93 6.06 14.49 -6.78
C SER A 93 6.18 15.36 -5.53
N GLU A 94 5.82 14.79 -4.39
CA GLU A 94 5.79 15.40 -3.06
C GLU A 94 7.12 15.20 -2.31
N GLY A 95 7.95 14.24 -2.75
CA GLY A 95 9.28 13.94 -2.20
C GLY A 95 9.25 12.89 -1.09
N THR A 96 8.07 12.42 -0.70
CA THR A 96 7.84 11.36 0.28
C THR A 96 7.70 9.98 -0.36
N GLU A 97 7.57 9.93 -1.69
CA GLU A 97 7.25 8.71 -2.42
C GLU A 97 8.42 7.73 -2.46
N GLN A 98 8.11 6.47 -2.18
CA GLN A 98 9.03 5.35 -2.32
C GLN A 98 8.55 4.42 -3.42
N ALA A 99 9.18 4.53 -4.59
CA ALA A 99 8.92 3.65 -5.73
C ALA A 99 9.84 2.42 -5.68
N ILE A 100 9.25 1.24 -5.49
CA ILE A 100 9.98 -0.03 -5.30
C ILE A 100 9.50 -1.04 -6.35
N ALA A 101 10.43 -1.64 -7.09
CA ALA A 101 10.11 -2.68 -8.06
C ALA A 101 9.55 -3.94 -7.38
N VAL A 102 8.52 -4.55 -7.96
CA VAL A 102 7.95 -5.80 -7.44
C VAL A 102 8.81 -6.97 -7.91
N SER A 103 9.20 -7.83 -6.97
CA SER A 103 10.03 -9.01 -7.28
C SER A 103 9.21 -10.25 -7.63
N ASN A 104 8.09 -10.49 -6.94
CA ASN A 104 7.26 -11.69 -7.11
C ASN A 104 5.80 -11.41 -6.78
N PHE A 105 4.91 -12.22 -7.35
CA PHE A 105 3.49 -12.25 -7.04
C PHE A 105 3.10 -13.60 -6.46
N TYR A 106 2.29 -13.57 -5.40
CA TYR A 106 1.72 -14.76 -4.77
C TYR A 106 0.20 -14.70 -4.91
N VAL A 107 -0.29 -15.16 -6.06
CA VAL A 107 -1.73 -15.20 -6.34
C VAL A 107 -2.34 -16.41 -5.65
N HIS A 108 -3.54 -16.24 -5.09
CA HIS A 108 -4.24 -17.33 -4.43
C HIS A 108 -4.43 -18.51 -5.41
N PRO A 109 -4.12 -19.76 -5.03
CA PRO A 109 -4.09 -20.90 -5.95
C PRO A 109 -5.44 -21.22 -6.59
N ASN A 110 -6.54 -20.82 -5.93
CA ASN A 110 -7.90 -21.03 -6.41
C ASN A 110 -8.53 -19.76 -7.03
N TRP A 111 -7.73 -18.74 -7.36
CA TRP A 111 -8.23 -17.55 -8.05
C TRP A 111 -8.93 -17.93 -9.36
N ASN A 112 -10.17 -17.48 -9.55
CA ASN A 112 -10.93 -17.73 -10.76
C ASN A 112 -11.35 -16.39 -11.41
N PRO A 113 -10.73 -16.00 -12.55
CA PRO A 113 -11.03 -14.73 -13.20
C PRO A 113 -12.44 -14.64 -13.80
N ASN A 114 -13.11 -15.77 -14.04
CA ASN A 114 -14.47 -15.78 -14.61
C ASN A 114 -15.54 -15.45 -13.57
N SER A 115 -15.29 -15.81 -12.30
CA SER A 115 -16.24 -15.59 -11.20
C SER A 115 -15.75 -14.59 -10.15
N LEU A 116 -14.54 -14.05 -10.34
CA LEU A 116 -13.83 -13.19 -9.39
C LEU A 116 -13.73 -13.80 -7.97
N ALA A 117 -13.69 -15.13 -7.89
CA ALA A 117 -13.66 -15.85 -6.61
C ALA A 117 -12.21 -16.10 -6.17
N ASN A 118 -11.98 -16.04 -4.85
CA ASN A 118 -10.65 -16.16 -4.23
C ASN A 118 -9.65 -15.11 -4.75
N GLY A 119 -10.16 -13.90 -4.96
CA GLY A 119 -9.39 -12.73 -5.39
C GLY A 119 -8.73 -11.98 -4.25
#